data_AF-A0A969FTW7-F1
#
_entry.id   AF-A0A969FTW7-F1
#
_cell.length_a   1.000
_cell.length_b   1.000
_cell.length_c   1.000
_cell.angle_alpha   90.00
_cell.angle_beta   90.00
_cell.angle_gamma   90.00
#
_symmetry.space_group_name_H-M   'P 1'
#
loop_
_entity.id
_entity.type
_entity.pdbx_description
1 polymer ?
#
loop_
_entity_poly.entity_id
_entity_poly.type
_entity_poly.pdbx_seq_one_letter_code
_entity_poly.pdbx_strand_id
1 'polypeptide(L)'
;MRLILGLGNPGREYEGSRHNVGFAVIGELSRRHGIAIDRDRHRARFGTGRIGTASVMLAMPLTFMNLSGEAARPLLAYHQMDATEMIVVHDEADLEPGLVRVKRGGGIAGHNGLRSIDSHVGPEYWRIRLGIGHPGDKALVHNYVLHNFPKADQVWLDPLLDACASAFPLMAEGQPEKFMTRVALLTQPPKPEKTEKTREDREAGGQAGPTPRCRPRRKTGTALVLKALHWSFQSPGSSGLGRFGGTAGGRRALRRQDLSGAVSYYGQNPRASSRRTCARVRPM
;
A
#
# COMPACT_ATOMS: atom_id res chain seq x y z
N MET A 1 -7.84 21.11 8.67
CA MET A 1 -8.32 19.75 9.06
C MET A 1 -7.87 18.82 7.95
N ARG A 2 -7.44 17.58 8.21
CA ARG A 2 -6.92 16.74 7.11
C ARG A 2 -7.93 15.73 6.60
N LEU A 3 -8.03 15.61 5.27
CA LEU A 3 -8.82 14.57 4.62
C LEU A 3 -7.92 13.39 4.28
N ILE A 4 -8.22 12.21 4.82
CA ILE A 4 -7.56 10.96 4.48
C ILE A 4 -8.52 10.13 3.63
N LEU A 5 -8.20 10.03 2.35
CA LEU A 5 -9.00 9.34 1.35
C LEU A 5 -8.34 8.00 1.02
N GLY A 6 -8.98 6.90 1.38
CA GLY A 6 -8.56 5.57 0.93
C GLY A 6 -9.19 5.25 -0.41
N LEU A 7 -8.39 4.81 -1.38
CA LEU A 7 -8.92 4.37 -2.67
C LEU A 7 -9.30 2.88 -2.64
N GLY A 8 -10.33 2.55 -3.40
CA GLY A 8 -10.90 1.21 -3.51
C GLY A 8 -12.18 1.22 -4.34
N ASN A 9 -12.66 0.03 -4.69
CA ASN A 9 -13.97 -0.18 -5.29
C ASN A 9 -14.98 -0.62 -4.22
N PRO A 10 -16.20 -0.06 -4.20
CA PRO A 10 -17.29 -0.55 -3.36
C PRO A 10 -17.85 -1.87 -3.91
N GLY A 11 -18.31 -2.73 -3.02
CA GLY A 11 -18.89 -4.04 -3.38
C GLY A 11 -18.16 -5.18 -2.69
N ARG A 12 -18.90 -6.27 -2.39
CA ARG A 12 -18.35 -7.44 -1.67
C ARG A 12 -17.31 -8.18 -2.50
N GLU A 13 -17.46 -8.15 -3.81
CA GLU A 13 -16.56 -8.78 -4.77
C GLU A 13 -15.15 -8.18 -4.78
N TYR A 14 -14.99 -6.94 -4.31
CA TYR A 14 -13.70 -6.26 -4.23
C TYR A 14 -13.09 -6.29 -2.82
N GLU A 15 -13.81 -6.85 -1.84
CA GLU A 15 -13.31 -6.99 -0.47
C GLU A 15 -12.05 -7.86 -0.46
N GLY A 16 -10.93 -7.28 0.01
CA GLY A 16 -9.63 -7.96 0.04
C GLY A 16 -8.86 -7.98 -1.27
N SER A 17 -9.37 -7.32 -2.32
CA SER A 17 -8.59 -7.06 -3.54
C SER A 17 -7.40 -6.14 -3.25
N ARG A 18 -6.33 -6.27 -4.04
CA ARG A 18 -5.14 -5.42 -3.92
C ARG A 18 -5.48 -3.94 -4.10
N HIS A 19 -6.41 -3.64 -5.00
CA HIS A 19 -6.89 -2.27 -5.26
C HIS A 19 -7.67 -1.65 -4.10
N ASN A 20 -8.14 -2.48 -3.15
CA ASN A 20 -8.86 -2.03 -1.96
C ASN A 20 -7.94 -1.88 -0.73
N VAL A 21 -6.61 -1.95 -0.90
CA VAL A 21 -5.67 -1.73 0.22
C VAL A 21 -5.86 -0.34 0.85
N GLY A 22 -6.25 0.68 0.08
CA GLY A 22 -6.56 2.00 0.60
C GLY A 22 -7.74 1.97 1.57
N PHE A 23 -8.82 1.24 1.25
CA PHE A 23 -9.94 1.03 2.17
C PHE A 23 -9.51 0.24 3.41
N ALA A 24 -8.62 -0.76 3.25
CA ALA A 24 -8.10 -1.51 4.38
C ALA A 24 -7.36 -0.62 5.39
N VAL A 25 -6.54 0.32 4.91
CA VAL A 25 -5.89 1.31 5.78
C VAL A 25 -6.90 2.22 6.47
N ILE A 26 -7.93 2.70 5.76
CA ILE A 26 -8.96 3.54 6.38
C ILE A 26 -9.75 2.77 7.45
N GLY A 27 -10.09 1.51 7.19
CA GLY A 27 -10.74 0.63 8.17
C GLY A 27 -9.89 0.44 9.42
N GLU A 28 -8.59 0.20 9.25
CA GLU A 28 -7.67 0.02 10.38
C GLU A 28 -7.45 1.33 11.17
N LEU A 29 -7.40 2.48 10.49
CA LEU A 29 -7.37 3.79 11.14
C LEU A 29 -8.64 4.06 11.95
N SER A 30 -9.80 3.77 11.37
CA SER A 30 -11.10 3.89 12.04
C SER A 30 -11.13 3.05 13.30
N ARG A 31 -10.74 1.77 13.19
CA ARG A 31 -10.71 0.81 14.31
C ARG A 31 -9.75 1.25 15.42
N ARG A 32 -8.51 1.62 15.07
CA ARG A 32 -7.47 1.97 16.04
C ARG A 32 -7.75 3.28 16.78
N HIS A 33 -8.25 4.30 16.07
CA HIS A 33 -8.46 5.64 16.61
C HIS A 33 -9.91 5.91 17.04
N GLY A 34 -10.79 4.91 16.93
CA GLY A 34 -12.19 5.02 17.35
C GLY A 34 -13.00 6.01 16.52
N ILE A 35 -12.68 6.16 15.23
CA ILE A 35 -13.35 7.12 14.34
C ILE A 35 -14.45 6.40 13.57
N ALA A 36 -15.70 6.56 14.00
CA ALA A 36 -16.84 5.98 13.30
C ALA A 36 -17.00 6.57 11.90
N ILE A 37 -17.07 5.70 10.88
CA ILE A 37 -17.33 6.07 9.48
C ILE A 37 -18.83 5.85 9.20
N ASP A 38 -19.65 6.76 9.71
CA ASP A 38 -21.11 6.63 9.80
C ASP A 38 -21.90 7.55 8.85
N ARG A 39 -21.22 8.45 8.13
CA ARG A 39 -21.86 9.41 7.22
C ARG A 39 -21.75 8.95 5.78
N ASP A 40 -22.88 8.89 5.08
CA ASP A 40 -22.96 8.64 3.63
C ASP A 40 -23.43 9.90 2.91
N ARG A 41 -22.50 10.64 2.30
CA ARG A 41 -22.79 11.85 1.51
C ARG A 41 -21.70 12.07 0.47
N HIS A 42 -21.98 12.85 -0.57
CA HIS A 42 -20.98 13.21 -1.59
C HIS A 42 -20.38 11.99 -2.30
N ARG A 43 -21.15 10.90 -2.43
CA ARG A 43 -20.71 9.63 -3.03
C ARG A 43 -19.50 9.04 -2.31
N ALA A 44 -19.38 9.29 -1.01
CA ALA A 44 -18.39 8.71 -0.13
C ALA A 44 -19.03 8.35 1.21
N ARG A 45 -18.42 7.39 1.90
CA ARG A 45 -18.65 7.15 3.31
C ARG A 45 -17.51 7.75 4.09
N PHE A 46 -17.80 8.54 5.11
CA PHE A 46 -16.76 9.21 5.88
C PHE A 46 -17.12 9.38 7.36
N GLY A 47 -16.09 9.62 8.15
CA GLY A 47 -16.15 9.88 9.57
C GLY A 47 -15.15 10.95 9.96
N THR A 48 -15.47 11.75 10.96
CA THR A 48 -14.57 12.80 11.48
C THR A 48 -14.17 12.47 12.90
N GLY A 49 -12.90 12.66 13.22
CA GLY A 49 -12.38 12.39 14.54
C GLY A 49 -11.01 13.03 14.76
N ARG A 50 -10.25 12.50 15.70
CA ARG A 50 -8.91 12.98 16.03
C ARG A 50 -7.93 11.82 16.00
N ILE A 51 -6.77 12.07 15.40
CA ILE A 51 -5.62 11.16 15.45
C ILE A 51 -4.48 11.96 16.10
N GLY A 52 -4.09 11.57 17.32
CA GLY A 52 -3.21 12.37 18.15
C GLY A 52 -3.80 13.77 18.40
N THR A 53 -3.06 14.81 18.03
CA THR A 53 -3.49 16.21 18.18
C THR A 53 -4.22 16.76 16.93
N ALA A 54 -4.22 16.02 15.82
CA ALA A 54 -4.76 16.48 14.54
C ALA A 54 -6.25 16.13 14.39
N SER A 55 -7.04 17.09 13.90
CA SER A 55 -8.41 16.84 13.44
C SER A 55 -8.38 16.24 12.03
N VAL A 56 -9.05 15.09 11.86
CA VAL A 56 -9.01 14.31 10.64
C VAL A 56 -10.40 13.88 10.17
N MET A 57 -10.51 13.67 8.87
CA MET A 57 -11.64 13.05 8.20
C MET A 57 -11.17 11.79 7.48
N LEU A 58 -11.69 10.64 7.87
CA LEU A 58 -11.46 9.38 7.16
C LEU A 58 -12.58 9.21 6.12
N ALA A 59 -12.22 9.02 4.86
CA ALA A 59 -13.18 8.91 3.77
C ALA A 59 -12.86 7.74 2.82
N MET A 60 -13.92 7.06 2.38
CA MET A 60 -13.92 6.00 1.39
C MET A 60 -14.90 6.38 0.27
N PRO A 61 -14.45 6.66 -0.96
CA PRO A 61 -15.34 6.86 -2.10
C PRO A 61 -16.25 5.64 -2.31
N LEU A 62 -17.55 5.88 -2.48
CA LEU A 62 -18.54 4.88 -2.88
C LEU A 62 -18.76 4.90 -4.40
N THR A 63 -17.76 5.35 -5.14
CA THR A 63 -17.68 5.32 -6.60
C THR A 63 -16.76 4.20 -7.04
N PHE A 64 -16.82 3.78 -8.30
CA PHE A 64 -15.75 2.97 -8.87
C PHE A 64 -14.44 3.76 -8.91
N MET A 65 -13.32 3.03 -8.93
CA MET A 65 -11.97 3.58 -8.81
C MET A 65 -11.72 4.73 -9.80
N ASN A 66 -12.08 4.54 -11.07
CA ASN A 66 -11.91 5.52 -12.14
C ASN A 66 -12.73 6.81 -11.96
N LEU A 67 -13.68 6.83 -11.02
CA LEU A 67 -14.55 7.96 -10.69
C LEU A 67 -14.30 8.52 -9.28
N SER A 68 -13.18 8.15 -8.63
CA SER A 68 -12.84 8.61 -7.28
C SER A 68 -12.80 10.13 -7.12
N GLY A 69 -12.46 10.87 -8.19
CA GLY A 69 -12.45 12.34 -8.20
C GLY A 69 -13.85 12.97 -8.02
N GLU A 70 -14.90 12.26 -8.46
CA GLU A 70 -16.30 12.70 -8.31
C GLU A 70 -16.75 12.70 -6.84
N ALA A 71 -16.08 11.92 -5.99
CA ALA A 71 -16.30 11.91 -4.54
C ALA A 71 -15.34 12.86 -3.79
N ALA A 72 -14.07 12.92 -4.22
CA ALA A 72 -13.05 13.75 -3.57
C ALA A 72 -13.36 15.25 -3.66
N ARG A 73 -13.73 15.75 -4.85
CA ARG A 73 -13.97 17.19 -5.07
C ARG A 73 -15.10 17.75 -4.19
N PRO A 74 -16.30 17.13 -4.13
CA PRO A 74 -17.36 17.65 -3.28
C PRO A 74 -17.05 17.56 -1.78
N LEU A 75 -16.27 16.56 -1.34
CA LEU A 75 -15.81 16.47 0.06
C LEU A 75 -14.91 17.65 0.43
N LEU A 76 -13.92 17.97 -0.40
CA LEU A 76 -13.05 19.14 -0.20
C LEU A 76 -13.87 20.43 -0.17
N ALA A 77 -14.75 20.63 -1.17
CA ALA A 77 -15.55 21.84 -1.28
C ALA A 77 -16.53 22.03 -0.11
N TYR A 78 -17.23 20.98 0.31
CA TYR A 78 -18.21 21.06 1.40
C TYR A 78 -17.56 21.40 2.75
N HIS A 79 -16.34 20.90 2.97
CA HIS A 79 -15.59 21.12 4.20
C HIS A 79 -14.56 22.26 4.10
N GLN A 80 -14.56 23.02 3.00
CA GLN A 80 -13.67 24.16 2.77
C GLN A 80 -12.19 23.80 2.96
N MET A 81 -11.79 22.63 2.46
CA MET A 81 -10.41 22.13 2.52
C MET A 81 -9.72 22.28 1.18
N ASP A 82 -8.41 22.54 1.23
CA ASP A 82 -7.56 22.55 0.04
C ASP A 82 -7.02 21.16 -0.29
N ALA A 83 -6.66 20.93 -1.56
CA ALA A 83 -6.03 19.67 -1.98
C ALA A 83 -4.73 19.37 -1.22
N THR A 84 -4.02 20.40 -0.74
CA THR A 84 -2.78 20.26 0.03
C THR A 84 -2.99 19.65 1.42
N GLU A 85 -4.21 19.72 1.96
CA GLU A 85 -4.62 19.08 3.21
C GLU A 85 -5.11 17.64 3.03
N MET A 86 -5.22 17.19 1.78
CA MET A 86 -5.65 15.85 1.42
C MET A 86 -4.47 14.87 1.40
N ILE A 87 -4.71 13.69 1.94
CA ILE A 87 -3.82 12.53 1.93
C ILE A 87 -4.57 11.38 1.27
N VAL A 88 -4.07 10.91 0.12
CA VAL A 88 -4.66 9.80 -0.63
C VAL A 88 -3.82 8.55 -0.39
N VAL A 89 -4.48 7.47 0.04
CA VAL A 89 -3.87 6.15 0.25
C VAL A 89 -4.29 5.25 -0.90
N HIS A 90 -3.32 4.68 -1.61
CA HIS A 90 -3.58 3.84 -2.78
C HIS A 90 -2.54 2.73 -2.92
N ASP A 91 -2.88 1.71 -3.71
CA ASP A 91 -1.96 0.66 -4.10
C ASP A 91 -0.97 1.12 -5.17
N GLU A 92 0.22 0.56 -5.13
CA GLU A 92 1.30 0.83 -6.06
C GLU A 92 1.93 -0.48 -6.51
N ALA A 93 1.80 -0.78 -7.80
CA ALA A 93 2.32 -2.00 -8.40
C ALA A 93 3.84 -1.94 -8.61
N ASP A 94 4.40 -0.73 -8.80
CA ASP A 94 5.85 -0.56 -9.01
C ASP A 94 6.67 -0.70 -7.73
N LEU A 95 6.03 -0.74 -6.55
CA LEU A 95 6.69 -0.90 -5.28
C LEU A 95 6.62 -2.36 -4.81
N GLU A 96 7.71 -2.82 -4.21
CA GLU A 96 7.78 -4.14 -3.59
C GLU A 96 6.69 -4.31 -2.51
N PRO A 97 6.10 -5.50 -2.38
CA PRO A 97 5.12 -5.78 -1.34
C PRO A 97 5.62 -5.39 0.06
N GLY A 98 4.79 -4.68 0.81
CA GLY A 98 5.14 -4.23 2.17
C GLY A 98 5.93 -2.92 2.25
N LEU A 99 6.38 -2.36 1.12
CA LEU A 99 7.07 -1.08 1.09
C LEU A 99 6.07 0.08 1.05
N VAL A 100 6.27 1.07 1.93
CA VAL A 100 5.49 2.31 1.94
C VAL A 100 6.34 3.47 1.49
N ARG A 101 5.81 4.29 0.60
CA ARG A 101 6.41 5.57 0.22
C ARG A 101 5.40 6.69 0.31
N VAL A 102 5.83 7.82 0.83
CA VAL A 102 5.02 9.04 0.87
C VAL A 102 5.62 10.06 -0.08
N LYS A 103 4.77 10.67 -0.90
CA LYS A 103 5.16 11.72 -1.85
C LYS A 103 4.09 12.80 -1.90
N ARG A 104 4.50 14.06 -2.01
CA ARG A 104 3.60 15.16 -2.37
C ARG A 104 3.60 15.34 -3.89
N GLY A 105 2.43 15.49 -4.49
CA GLY A 105 2.31 15.66 -5.93
C GLY A 105 2.78 14.43 -6.72
N GLY A 106 3.20 14.69 -7.96
CA GLY A 106 3.74 13.67 -8.87
C GLY A 106 2.73 13.11 -9.86
N GLY A 107 3.18 12.16 -10.67
CA GLY A 107 2.37 11.52 -11.69
C GLY A 107 1.46 10.42 -11.15
N ILE A 108 0.54 9.97 -11.99
CA ILE A 108 -0.47 8.96 -11.67
C ILE A 108 0.03 7.52 -11.72
N ALA A 109 1.22 7.25 -12.28
CA ALA A 109 1.78 5.90 -12.45
C ALA A 109 0.80 4.87 -13.07
N GLY A 110 -0.10 5.32 -13.95
CA GLY A 110 -1.13 4.47 -14.56
C GLY A 110 -2.34 4.14 -13.67
N HIS A 111 -2.36 4.61 -12.42
CA HIS A 111 -3.46 4.35 -11.48
C HIS A 111 -4.72 5.16 -11.83
N ASN A 112 -5.83 4.47 -12.09
CA ASN A 112 -7.08 5.10 -12.55
C ASN A 112 -7.75 5.99 -11.49
N GLY A 113 -7.63 5.65 -10.21
CA GLY A 113 -8.11 6.49 -9.11
C GLY A 113 -7.40 7.85 -9.04
N LEU A 114 -6.06 7.85 -9.05
CA LEU A 114 -5.27 9.07 -9.09
C LEU A 114 -5.55 9.90 -10.34
N ARG A 115 -5.72 9.26 -11.51
CA ARG A 115 -6.13 9.96 -12.75
C ARG A 115 -7.44 10.73 -12.56
N SER A 116 -8.41 10.12 -11.89
CA SER A 116 -9.70 10.73 -11.61
C SER A 116 -9.57 11.91 -10.64
N ILE A 117 -8.78 11.75 -9.58
CA ILE A 117 -8.57 12.79 -8.57
C ILE A 117 -7.83 13.98 -9.19
N ASP A 118 -6.72 13.73 -9.89
CA ASP A 118 -5.89 14.76 -10.51
C ASP A 118 -6.72 15.63 -11.48
N SER A 119 -7.66 15.03 -12.22
CA SER A 119 -8.53 15.78 -13.14
C SER A 119 -9.59 16.65 -12.46
N HIS A 120 -9.93 16.38 -11.20
CA HIS A 120 -10.98 17.09 -10.47
C HIS A 120 -10.46 18.11 -9.45
N VAL A 121 -9.34 17.81 -8.79
CA VAL A 121 -8.80 18.62 -7.68
C VAL A 121 -7.35 19.05 -7.88
N GLY A 122 -6.69 18.58 -8.95
CA GLY A 122 -5.28 18.83 -9.21
C GLY A 122 -4.35 17.82 -8.51
N PRO A 123 -3.06 17.81 -8.86
CA PRO A 123 -2.11 16.79 -8.38
C PRO A 123 -1.54 17.09 -6.99
N GLU A 124 -1.70 18.32 -6.47
CA GLU A 124 -1.01 18.87 -5.29
C GLU A 124 -1.56 18.39 -3.95
N TYR A 125 -1.57 17.08 -3.75
CA TYR A 125 -1.94 16.41 -2.51
C TYR A 125 -0.87 15.38 -2.08
N TRP A 126 -0.98 14.89 -0.85
CA TRP A 126 -0.10 13.85 -0.33
C TRP A 126 -0.56 12.47 -0.79
N ARG A 127 0.37 11.63 -1.21
CA ARG A 127 0.13 10.26 -1.67
C ARG A 127 0.87 9.30 -0.77
N ILE A 128 0.15 8.38 -0.14
CA ILE A 128 0.70 7.22 0.56
C ILE A 128 0.59 6.05 -0.41
N ARG A 129 1.74 5.65 -0.96
CA ARG A 129 1.89 4.57 -1.92
C ARG A 129 2.19 3.29 -1.16
N LEU A 130 1.30 2.31 -1.27
CA LEU A 130 1.44 0.99 -0.64
C LEU A 130 1.84 -0.03 -1.70
N GLY A 131 3.04 -0.60 -1.55
CA GLY A 131 3.53 -1.61 -2.47
C GLY A 131 2.71 -2.90 -2.41
N ILE A 132 2.16 -3.28 -3.57
CA ILE A 132 1.44 -4.55 -3.77
C ILE A 132 2.22 -5.51 -4.68
N GLY A 133 3.36 -5.09 -5.21
CA GLY A 133 4.17 -5.83 -6.18
C GLY A 133 3.64 -5.75 -7.61
N HIS A 134 4.49 -6.20 -8.55
CA HIS A 134 4.21 -6.17 -9.99
C HIS A 134 4.08 -7.60 -10.54
N PRO A 135 3.09 -7.91 -11.40
CA PRO A 135 2.92 -9.24 -12.00
C PRO A 135 3.94 -9.56 -13.13
N GLY A 136 5.07 -8.83 -13.19
CA GLY A 136 6.04 -8.89 -14.29
C GLY A 136 5.61 -8.17 -15.58
N ASP A 137 4.38 -8.39 -16.06
CA ASP A 137 3.86 -7.80 -17.31
C ASP A 137 2.83 -6.69 -17.04
N LYS A 138 3.00 -5.55 -17.71
CA LYS A 138 2.08 -4.39 -17.66
C LYS A 138 0.67 -4.75 -18.11
N ALA A 139 0.51 -5.67 -19.06
CA ALA A 139 -0.81 -6.09 -19.54
C ALA A 139 -1.63 -6.83 -18.45
N LEU A 140 -0.95 -7.45 -17.49
CA LEU A 140 -1.59 -8.23 -16.43
C LEU A 140 -1.95 -7.40 -15.19
N VAL A 141 -1.44 -6.17 -15.09
CA VAL A 141 -1.64 -5.30 -13.92
C VAL A 141 -3.13 -5.09 -13.63
N HIS A 142 -3.95 -4.87 -14.66
CA HIS A 142 -5.39 -4.63 -14.47
C HIS A 142 -6.09 -5.78 -13.75
N ASN A 143 -5.80 -7.03 -14.12
CA ASN A 143 -6.37 -8.20 -13.46
C ASN A 143 -5.73 -8.44 -12.09
N TYR A 144 -4.40 -8.24 -12.00
CA TYR A 144 -3.65 -8.43 -10.77
C TYR A 144 -4.18 -7.58 -9.60
N VAL A 145 -4.48 -6.30 -9.85
CA VAL A 145 -4.98 -5.39 -8.80
C VAL A 145 -6.39 -5.75 -8.32
N LEU A 146 -7.22 -6.34 -9.19
CA LEU A 146 -8.58 -6.74 -8.86
C LEU A 146 -8.63 -8.07 -8.11
N HIS A 147 -7.57 -8.88 -8.17
CA HIS A 147 -7.50 -10.13 -7.41
C HIS A 147 -7.21 -9.90 -5.94
N ASN A 148 -7.76 -10.80 -5.11
CA ASN A 148 -7.55 -10.82 -3.67
C ASN A 148 -6.10 -11.11 -3.30
N PHE A 149 -5.69 -10.59 -2.14
CA PHE A 149 -4.43 -11.00 -1.53
C PHE A 149 -4.47 -12.50 -1.19
N PRO A 150 -3.49 -13.30 -1.63
CA PRO A 150 -3.33 -14.67 -1.17
C PRO A 150 -3.07 -14.68 0.33
N LYS A 151 -3.41 -15.78 1.01
CA LYS A 151 -3.17 -15.93 2.46
C LYS A 151 -1.71 -15.73 2.85
N ALA A 152 -0.78 -16.07 1.96
CA ALA A 152 0.66 -15.85 2.18
C ALA A 152 1.00 -14.36 2.35
N ASP A 153 0.27 -13.47 1.68
CA ASP A 153 0.52 -12.03 1.75
C ASP A 153 0.06 -11.42 3.08
N GLN A 154 -0.85 -12.08 3.79
CA GLN A 154 -1.33 -11.59 5.09
C GLN A 154 -0.21 -11.52 6.14
N VAL A 155 0.86 -12.33 5.96
CA VAL A 155 2.03 -12.33 6.84
C VAL A 155 2.71 -10.96 6.87
N TRP A 156 2.73 -10.24 5.74
CA TRP A 156 3.31 -8.91 5.66
C TRP A 156 2.25 -7.80 5.64
N LEU A 157 1.04 -8.08 5.14
CA LEU A 157 -0.03 -7.09 5.01
C LEU A 157 -0.63 -6.70 6.36
N ASP A 158 -0.96 -7.65 7.24
CA ASP A 158 -1.54 -7.33 8.56
C ASP A 158 -0.59 -6.46 9.40
N PRO A 159 0.71 -6.80 9.54
CA PRO A 159 1.68 -5.92 10.22
C PRO A 159 1.83 -4.55 9.55
N LEU A 160 1.76 -4.49 8.21
CA LEU A 160 1.83 -3.24 7.47
C LEU A 160 0.65 -2.32 7.82
N LEU A 161 -0.57 -2.84 7.79
CA LEU A 161 -1.78 -2.09 8.11
C LEU A 161 -1.73 -1.58 9.56
N ASP A 162 -1.34 -2.43 10.51
CA ASP A 162 -1.16 -2.04 11.91
C ASP A 162 -0.08 -0.97 12.08
N ALA A 163 1.07 -1.13 11.41
CA ALA A 163 2.17 -0.18 11.43
C ALA A 163 1.76 1.18 10.84
N CYS A 164 1.06 1.19 9.71
CA CYS A 164 0.52 2.39 9.09
C CYS A 164 -0.43 3.11 10.05
N ALA A 165 -1.38 2.41 10.67
CA ALA A 165 -2.33 3.01 11.58
C ALA A 165 -1.68 3.48 12.90
N SER A 166 -0.63 2.78 13.36
CA SER A 166 0.16 3.18 14.52
C SER A 166 1.00 4.41 14.29
N ALA A 167 1.62 4.53 13.13
CA ALA A 167 2.50 5.64 12.78
C ALA A 167 1.72 6.87 12.29
N PHE A 168 0.45 6.70 11.93
CA PHE A 168 -0.36 7.74 11.30
C PHE A 168 -0.44 9.09 12.03
N PRO A 169 -0.37 9.19 13.37
CA PRO A 169 -0.29 10.50 14.04
C PRO A 169 0.82 11.40 13.50
N LEU A 170 1.98 10.84 13.17
CA LEU A 170 3.10 11.58 12.57
C LEU A 170 2.72 12.15 11.20
N MET A 171 2.05 11.34 10.39
CA MET A 171 1.57 11.78 9.09
C MET A 171 0.51 12.87 9.26
N ALA A 172 -0.44 12.72 10.19
CA ALA A 172 -1.51 13.69 10.45
C ALA A 172 -0.99 15.04 11.00
N GLU A 173 0.17 15.05 11.66
CA GLU A 173 0.87 16.26 12.12
C GLU A 173 1.75 16.90 11.04
N GLY A 174 1.98 16.21 9.91
CA GLY A 174 2.75 16.75 8.78
C GLY A 174 4.23 16.39 8.81
N GLN A 175 4.57 15.24 9.39
CA GLN A 175 5.92 14.71 9.46
C GLN A 175 6.05 13.44 8.60
N PRO A 176 5.93 13.55 7.25
CA PRO A 176 5.86 12.39 6.36
C PRO A 176 7.14 11.53 6.37
N GLU A 177 8.31 12.15 6.57
CA GLU A 177 9.60 11.45 6.67
C GLU A 177 9.63 10.55 7.90
N LYS A 178 9.23 11.09 9.06
CA LYS A 178 9.16 10.31 10.31
C LYS A 178 8.12 9.20 10.22
N PHE A 179 6.99 9.44 9.55
CA PHE A 179 6.00 8.41 9.27
C PHE A 179 6.63 7.24 8.49
N MET A 180 7.31 7.52 7.37
CA MET A 180 7.96 6.48 6.56
C MET A 180 9.00 5.70 7.37
N THR A 181 9.86 6.40 8.12
CA THR A 181 10.86 5.75 8.99
C THR A 181 10.19 4.87 10.04
N ARG A 182 9.12 5.35 10.68
CA ARG A 182 8.43 4.61 11.73
C ARG A 182 7.75 3.35 11.19
N VAL A 183 7.08 3.44 10.03
CA VAL A 183 6.48 2.28 9.38
C VAL A 183 7.55 1.25 9.02
N ALA A 184 8.65 1.68 8.39
CA ALA A 184 9.75 0.79 8.02
C ALA A 184 10.40 0.09 9.22
N LEU A 185 10.45 0.73 10.40
CA LEU A 185 10.96 0.11 11.63
C LEU A 185 9.99 -0.94 12.19
N LEU A 186 8.69 -0.75 12.03
CA LEU A 186 7.65 -1.64 12.55
C LEU A 186 7.43 -2.87 11.65
N THR A 187 7.69 -2.75 10.35
CA THR A 187 7.50 -3.84 9.37
C THR A 187 8.75 -4.66 9.12
N GLN A 188 9.91 -4.25 9.65
CA GLN A 188 11.14 -5.03 9.54
C GLN A 188 10.96 -6.40 10.22
N PRO A 189 11.36 -7.51 9.57
CA PRO A 189 11.42 -8.79 10.25
C PRO A 189 12.35 -8.67 11.46
N PRO A 190 12.03 -9.33 12.59
CA PRO A 190 12.89 -9.26 13.77
C PRO A 190 14.30 -9.66 13.37
N LYS A 191 15.25 -8.75 13.59
CA LYS A 191 16.67 -9.01 13.36
C LYS A 191 17.02 -10.27 14.14
N PRO A 192 17.64 -11.30 13.54
CA PRO A 192 18.06 -12.47 14.31
C PRO A 192 18.93 -11.96 15.46
N GLU A 193 18.52 -12.26 16.68
CA GLU A 193 19.32 -11.93 17.86
C GLU A 193 20.72 -12.49 17.61
N LYS A 194 21.72 -11.60 17.64
CA LYS A 194 23.10 -12.04 17.65
C LYS A 194 23.24 -12.84 18.94
N THR A 195 23.26 -14.16 18.83
CA THR A 195 23.68 -15.03 19.92
C THR A 195 25.05 -14.49 20.33
N GLU A 196 25.12 -13.87 21.51
CA GLU A 196 26.40 -13.56 22.11
C GLU A 196 27.12 -14.90 22.19
N LYS A 197 28.21 -15.04 21.42
CA LYS A 197 29.13 -16.16 21.63
C LYS A 197 29.57 -16.06 23.08
N THR A 198 29.06 -16.97 23.91
CA THR A 198 29.57 -17.22 25.24
C THR A 198 31.10 -17.31 25.14
N ARG A 199 31.80 -16.66 26.06
CA ARG A 199 33.27 -16.55 26.08
C ARG A 199 34.01 -17.90 26.13
N GLU A 200 33.29 -19.02 26.26
CA GLU A 200 33.84 -20.38 26.30
C GLU A 200 34.52 -20.80 24.98
N ASP A 201 34.17 -20.23 23.83
CA ASP A 201 34.82 -20.53 22.55
C ASP A 201 36.21 -19.86 22.38
N ARG A 202 36.63 -18.98 23.31
CA ARG A 202 37.93 -18.30 23.23
C ARG A 202 39.07 -19.06 23.90
N GLU A 203 38.77 -20.06 24.72
CA GLU A 203 39.81 -20.82 25.45
C GLU A 203 40.22 -22.13 24.75
N ALA A 204 39.53 -22.55 23.68
CA ALA A 204 39.90 -23.74 22.89
C ALA A 204 40.90 -23.45 21.73
N GLY A 205 41.50 -22.25 21.70
CA GLY A 205 42.42 -21.81 20.65
C GLY A 205 43.89 -21.72 21.09
N GLY A 206 44.35 -22.63 21.94
CA GLY A 206 45.71 -22.64 22.48
C GLY A 206 46.46 -23.93 22.18
N GLN A 207 46.91 -24.13 20.94
CA GLN A 207 48.10 -24.93 20.64
C GLN A 207 48.60 -24.66 19.21
N ALA A 208 49.73 -23.95 19.13
CA ALA A 208 50.45 -23.68 17.90
C ALA A 208 51.18 -24.95 17.44
N GLY A 209 50.70 -25.58 16.37
CA GLY A 209 51.47 -26.55 15.59
C GLY A 209 52.35 -25.84 14.54
N PRO A 210 53.53 -26.38 14.19
CA PRO A 210 54.49 -25.69 13.33
C PRO A 210 53.99 -25.58 11.89
N THR A 211 54.20 -24.40 11.30
CA THR A 211 53.82 -24.05 9.93
C THR A 211 54.60 -24.84 8.87
N PRO A 212 53.95 -25.44 7.85
CA PRO A 212 54.66 -25.87 6.66
C PRO A 212 54.91 -24.66 5.74
N ARG A 213 56.17 -24.52 5.29
CA ARG A 213 56.64 -23.46 4.38
C ARG A 213 55.85 -23.47 3.06
N CYS A 214 55.25 -22.33 2.74
CA CYS A 214 54.63 -22.06 1.44
C CYS A 214 55.71 -21.86 0.37
N ARG A 215 55.72 -22.68 -0.69
CA ARG A 215 56.52 -22.45 -1.91
C ARG A 215 55.67 -21.67 -2.93
N PRO A 216 56.25 -20.70 -3.66
CA PRO A 216 55.49 -19.90 -4.61
C PRO A 216 55.13 -20.72 -5.86
N ARG A 217 53.83 -20.72 -6.21
CA ARG A 217 53.31 -21.34 -7.44
C ARG A 217 53.53 -20.38 -8.61
N ARG A 218 54.23 -20.87 -9.64
CA ARG A 218 54.52 -20.13 -10.90
C ARG A 218 53.22 -19.80 -11.63
N LYS A 219 53.15 -18.58 -12.18
CA LYS A 219 52.12 -18.14 -13.12
C LYS A 219 52.46 -18.68 -14.51
N THR A 220 51.50 -19.32 -15.16
CA THR A 220 51.47 -19.51 -16.61
C THR A 220 50.13 -19.00 -17.09
N GLY A 221 50.18 -17.95 -17.91
CA GLY A 221 49.01 -17.39 -18.58
C GLY A 221 48.67 -18.18 -19.83
N THR A 222 47.41 -18.07 -20.25
CA THR A 222 47.02 -18.28 -21.63
C THR A 222 45.86 -17.34 -21.95
N ALA A 223 46.00 -16.66 -23.08
CA ALA A 223 45.05 -15.73 -23.67
C ALA A 223 43.98 -16.46 -24.51
N LEU A 224 43.17 -15.64 -25.22
CA LEU A 224 42.12 -15.95 -26.23
C LEU A 224 40.70 -16.09 -25.66
N VAL A 225 39.64 -15.54 -26.25
CA VAL A 225 39.46 -14.77 -27.50
C VAL A 225 38.11 -14.03 -27.44
N LEU A 226 38.07 -12.78 -27.90
CA LEU A 226 36.85 -12.06 -28.22
C LEU A 226 36.22 -12.65 -29.49
N LYS A 227 34.92 -12.94 -29.46
CA LYS A 227 34.09 -12.99 -30.68
C LYS A 227 32.88 -12.10 -30.51
N ALA A 228 32.92 -10.97 -31.20
CA ALA A 228 31.77 -10.16 -31.55
C ALA A 228 30.98 -10.89 -32.65
N LEU A 229 29.66 -10.97 -32.50
CA LEU A 229 28.76 -11.21 -33.63
C LEU A 229 27.87 -9.98 -33.80
N HIS A 230 28.05 -9.35 -34.95
CA HIS A 230 27.12 -8.40 -35.55
C HIS A 230 25.84 -9.13 -35.97
N TRP A 231 24.68 -8.50 -35.76
CA TRP A 231 23.48 -8.79 -36.53
C TRP A 231 22.97 -7.47 -37.10
N SER A 232 23.12 -7.31 -38.41
CA SER A 232 22.38 -6.35 -39.22
C SER A 232 21.41 -7.16 -40.07
N PHE A 233 20.09 -6.92 -39.96
CA PHE A 233 19.19 -7.22 -41.07
C PHE A 233 17.96 -6.30 -41.04
N GLN A 234 17.50 -6.02 -42.26
CA GLN A 234 16.78 -4.85 -42.71
C GLN A 234 15.28 -5.16 -42.89
N SER A 235 14.45 -4.09 -42.86
CA SER A 235 12.97 -3.98 -42.93
C SER A 235 12.30 -4.70 -44.12
N PRO A 236 10.94 -4.86 -44.17
CA PRO A 236 9.95 -3.78 -44.42
C PRO A 236 8.67 -3.97 -43.54
N GLY A 237 7.59 -3.19 -43.50
CA GLY A 237 6.98 -2.14 -44.32
C GLY A 237 5.45 -2.35 -44.29
N SER A 238 4.67 -1.26 -44.10
CA SER A 238 3.23 -1.03 -44.38
C SER A 238 2.18 -2.05 -43.85
N SER A 239 1.08 -1.65 -43.19
CA SER A 239 -0.05 -0.89 -43.75
C SER A 239 -1.23 -0.98 -42.75
N GLY A 240 -2.14 0.01 -42.73
CA GLY A 240 -3.46 -0.16 -42.09
C GLY A 240 -4.09 1.10 -41.46
N LEU A 241 -4.42 2.10 -42.29
CA LEU A 241 -5.32 3.19 -41.91
C LEU A 241 -6.79 2.73 -41.99
N GLY A 242 -7.55 3.01 -40.93
CA GLY A 242 -8.85 3.68 -41.01
C GLY A 242 -10.11 2.85 -41.32
N ARG A 243 -11.02 2.79 -40.34
CA ARG A 243 -12.43 3.15 -40.58
C ARG A 243 -13.18 3.48 -39.29
N PHE A 244 -13.80 4.65 -39.31
CA PHE A 244 -14.83 5.13 -38.40
C PHE A 244 -16.13 4.35 -38.58
N GLY A 245 -16.88 4.18 -37.49
CA GLY A 245 -18.28 3.76 -37.50
C GLY A 245 -18.85 3.88 -36.09
N GLY A 246 -19.63 4.94 -35.85
CA GLY A 246 -20.32 5.15 -34.57
C GLY A 246 -21.58 4.31 -34.43
N THR A 247 -22.13 4.25 -33.23
CA THR A 247 -23.55 4.58 -32.97
C THR A 247 -23.88 4.59 -31.47
N ALA A 248 -24.87 5.42 -31.18
CA ALA A 248 -25.53 5.74 -29.93
C ALA A 248 -26.02 4.55 -29.08
N GLY A 249 -26.24 4.86 -27.80
CA GLY A 249 -27.48 4.47 -27.11
C GLY A 249 -27.31 3.50 -25.95
N GLY A 250 -27.47 4.01 -24.72
CA GLY A 250 -27.68 3.13 -23.57
C GLY A 250 -27.38 3.73 -22.21
N ARG A 251 -28.06 4.81 -21.81
CA ARG A 251 -28.11 5.19 -20.38
C ARG A 251 -28.96 4.15 -19.66
N ARG A 252 -28.34 3.09 -19.13
CA ARG A 252 -28.96 2.26 -18.10
C ARG A 252 -28.77 2.95 -16.76
N ALA A 253 -29.87 3.49 -16.23
CA ALA A 253 -29.97 3.89 -14.85
C ALA A 253 -29.67 2.66 -13.96
N LEU A 254 -28.50 2.67 -13.31
CA LEU A 254 -28.18 1.70 -12.28
C LEU A 254 -29.12 1.94 -11.11
N ARG A 255 -30.03 0.99 -10.91
CA ARG A 255 -30.88 0.88 -9.73
C ARG A 255 -29.97 0.93 -8.50
N ARG A 256 -30.34 1.78 -7.53
CA ARG A 256 -29.88 1.70 -6.14
C ARG A 256 -30.25 0.30 -5.62
N GLN A 257 -29.32 -0.62 -5.65
CA GLN A 257 -29.41 -1.89 -4.91
C GLN A 257 -28.24 -1.90 -3.92
N ASP A 258 -28.60 -1.76 -2.65
CA ASP A 258 -27.92 -2.29 -1.47
C ASP A 258 -26.40 -2.17 -1.38
N LEU A 259 -25.88 -0.94 -1.42
CA LEU A 259 -24.49 -0.59 -1.07
C LEU A 259 -24.21 -0.62 0.45
N SER A 260 -25.20 -0.90 1.29
CA SER A 260 -25.09 -0.88 2.75
C SER A 260 -24.31 -2.08 3.31
N GLY A 261 -24.32 -3.23 2.62
CA GLY A 261 -23.77 -4.50 3.11
C GLY A 261 -22.28 -4.74 2.87
N ALA A 262 -21.62 -3.96 2.01
CA ALA A 262 -20.20 -4.12 1.65
C ALA A 262 -19.25 -3.24 2.48
N VAL A 263 -19.78 -2.19 3.11
CA VAL A 263 -18.98 -1.23 3.92
C VAL A 263 -19.04 -1.55 5.41
N SER A 264 -19.94 -2.44 5.82
CA SER A 264 -20.09 -2.88 7.21
C SER A 264 -18.85 -3.64 7.72
N TYR A 265 -18.10 -4.34 6.86
CA TYR A 265 -16.97 -5.18 7.30
C TYR A 265 -15.78 -4.36 7.86
N TYR A 266 -15.42 -3.23 7.25
CA TYR A 266 -14.35 -2.37 7.77
C TYR A 266 -14.74 -1.61 9.06
N GLY A 267 -16.04 -1.55 9.40
CA GLY A 267 -16.56 -0.93 10.62
C GLY A 267 -17.08 -1.92 11.67
N GLN A 268 -17.17 -3.21 11.36
CA GLN A 268 -17.71 -4.25 12.23
C GLN A 268 -16.83 -5.50 12.18
N ASN A 269 -15.74 -5.50 12.95
CA ASN A 269 -15.07 -6.75 13.32
C ASN A 269 -15.00 -6.88 14.84
N PRO A 270 -15.97 -7.58 15.47
CA PRO A 270 -15.96 -7.85 16.91
C PRO A 270 -15.08 -9.08 17.17
N ARG A 271 -13.75 -8.95 17.10
CA ARG A 271 -12.87 -9.93 17.73
C ARG A 271 -12.60 -9.54 19.18
N ALA A 272 -13.53 -9.99 20.01
CA ALA A 272 -13.35 -10.50 21.37
C ALA A 272 -12.20 -9.88 22.19
N SER A 273 -12.58 -8.94 23.04
CA SER A 273 -11.95 -8.71 24.34
C SER A 273 -11.96 -10.03 25.13
N SER A 274 -10.88 -10.81 25.05
CA SER A 274 -10.56 -11.80 26.07
C SER A 274 -9.81 -11.10 27.20
N ARG A 275 -10.56 -10.36 28.03
CA ARG A 275 -10.09 -10.03 29.37
C ARG A 275 -9.94 -11.36 30.10
N ARG A 276 -8.70 -11.86 30.22
CA ARG A 276 -8.36 -12.89 31.20
C ARG A 276 -8.54 -12.26 32.58
N THR A 277 -9.73 -12.42 33.16
CA THR A 277 -9.94 -12.26 34.59
C THR A 277 -9.15 -13.36 35.28
N CYS A 278 -8.01 -12.98 35.84
CA CYS A 278 -7.25 -13.82 36.75
C CYS A 278 -8.09 -14.00 38.02
N ALA A 279 -8.75 -15.15 38.17
CA ALA A 279 -9.46 -15.49 39.38
C ALA A 279 -8.46 -15.72 40.52
N ARG A 280 -8.50 -14.82 41.50
CA ARG A 280 -7.73 -14.88 42.74
C ARG A 280 -8.32 -16.01 43.60
N VAL A 281 -7.61 -17.13 43.71
CA VAL A 281 -7.92 -18.17 44.71
C VAL A 281 -7.56 -17.60 46.09
N ARG A 282 -8.54 -17.54 47.00
CA ARG A 282 -8.31 -17.29 48.43
C ARG A 282 -8.06 -18.62 49.14
N PRO A 283 -7.09 -18.73 50.06
CA PRO A 283 -6.97 -19.90 50.92
C PRO A 283 -7.98 -19.82 52.08
N MET A 284 -8.46 -21.00 52.49
CA MET A 284 -9.00 -21.24 53.84
C MET A 284 -7.89 -21.76 54.74
#